data_AF-A0AAN4WRG3-F1
#
_entry.id   AF-A0AAN4WRG3-F1
#
_cell.length_a   1.000
_cell.length_b   1.000
_cell.length_c   1.000
_cell.angle_alpha   90.00
_cell.angle_beta   90.00
_cell.angle_gamma   90.00
#
_symmetry.space_group_name_H-M   'P 1'
#
loop_
_entity.id
_entity.type
_entity.pdbx_description
1 polymer ?
#
loop_
_entity_poly.entity_id
_entity_poly.type
_entity_poly.pdbx_seq_one_letter_code
_entity_poly.pdbx_strand_id
1 'polypeptide(L)'
;MSRYPFPDLAALPDDIRTRILEVQEKAGFVPNVFLAFARRPAEWRAFFAYHDALMLKEEGSLTKGEREMIVTTTSAANQCLYCVVAHGALLRI
;
A
#
# COMPACT_ATOMS: atom_id res chain seq x y z
N MET A 1 -7.35 -6.51 -13.54
CA MET A 1 -7.25 -5.42 -14.54
C MET A 1 -7.68 -4.12 -13.87
N SER A 2 -6.92 -3.03 -14.00
CA SER A 2 -7.29 -1.73 -13.40
C SER A 2 -8.36 -1.04 -14.26
N ARG A 3 -9.40 -0.48 -13.62
CA ARG A 3 -10.46 0.28 -14.30
C ARG A 3 -9.99 1.64 -14.82
N TYR A 4 -8.98 2.22 -14.16
CA TYR A 4 -8.38 3.50 -14.55
C TYR A 4 -6.93 3.29 -14.98
N PRO A 5 -6.44 4.06 -15.97
CA PRO A 5 -5.05 3.95 -16.41
C PRO A 5 -4.12 4.36 -15.28
N PHE A 6 -2.96 3.70 -15.21
CA PHE A 6 -1.86 4.15 -14.36
C PHE A 6 -1.18 5.35 -15.01
N PRO A 7 -0.75 6.34 -14.21
CA PRO A 7 0.05 7.44 -14.72
C PRO A 7 1.44 6.96 -15.14
N ASP A 8 2.06 7.66 -16.10
CA ASP A 8 3.49 7.51 -16.36
C ASP A 8 4.28 7.99 -15.14
N LEU A 9 5.25 7.18 -14.69
CA LEU A 9 6.12 7.52 -13.56
C LEU A 9 6.90 8.80 -13.81
N ALA A 10 7.30 9.08 -15.06
CA ALA A 10 8.01 10.31 -15.40
C ALA A 10 7.16 11.57 -15.21
N ALA A 11 5.84 11.44 -15.26
CA ALA A 11 4.88 12.54 -15.07
C ALA A 11 4.45 12.73 -13.60
N LEU A 12 4.93 11.88 -12.68
CA LEU A 12 4.57 11.99 -11.26
C LEU A 12 5.40 13.04 -10.53
N PRO A 13 4.81 13.71 -9.51
CA PRO A 13 5.57 14.52 -8.57
C PRO A 13 6.75 13.75 -7.96
N ASP A 14 7.87 14.44 -7.75
CA ASP A 14 9.15 13.82 -7.36
C ASP A 14 9.08 13.04 -6.04
N ASP A 15 8.29 13.50 -5.08
CA ASP A 15 8.09 12.84 -3.79
C ASP A 15 7.37 11.50 -3.94
N ILE A 16 6.33 11.46 -4.80
CA ILE A 16 5.59 10.24 -5.11
C ILE A 16 6.49 9.28 -5.91
N ARG A 17 7.20 9.79 -6.93
CA ARG A 17 8.11 8.97 -7.75
C ARG A 17 9.21 8.34 -6.89
N THR A 18 9.84 9.14 -6.03
CA THR A 18 10.89 8.67 -5.10
C THR A 18 10.38 7.53 -4.24
N ARG A 19 9.23 7.71 -3.57
CA ARG A 19 8.67 6.67 -2.71
C ARG A 19 8.23 5.40 -3.46
N ILE A 20 7.80 5.53 -4.72
CA ILE A 20 7.53 4.36 -5.58
C ILE A 20 8.81 3.59 -5.90
N LEU A 21 9.90 4.28 -6.21
CA LEU A 21 11.19 3.65 -6.50
C LEU A 21 11.80 2.99 -5.26
N GLU A 22 11.66 3.61 -4.09
CA GLU A 22 12.11 3.02 -2.82
C GLU A 22 11.39 1.70 -2.50
N VAL A 23 10.07 1.63 -2.72
CA VAL A 23 9.34 0.36 -2.51
C VAL A 23 9.72 -0.67 -3.57
N GLN A 24 9.98 -0.25 -4.81
CA GLN A 24 10.46 -1.14 -5.87
C GLN A 24 11.80 -1.79 -5.50
N GLU A 25 12.74 -1.02 -4.99
CA GLU A 25 14.05 -1.51 -4.56
C GLU A 25 13.92 -2.52 -3.41
N LYS A 26 13.08 -2.21 -2.42
CA LYS A 26 12.87 -3.07 -1.24
C LYS A 26 12.11 -4.36 -1.54
N ALA A 27 11.08 -4.29 -2.38
CA ALA A 27 10.17 -5.41 -2.65
C ALA A 27 10.50 -6.18 -3.94
N GLY A 28 11.35 -5.63 -4.82
CA GLY A 28 11.64 -6.18 -6.15
C GLY A 28 10.54 -5.91 -7.19
N PHE A 29 9.45 -5.25 -6.81
CA PHE A 29 8.36 -4.82 -7.68
C PHE A 29 7.57 -3.66 -7.03
N VAL A 30 6.72 -2.99 -7.80
CA VAL A 30 5.82 -1.94 -7.27
C VAL A 30 4.44 -2.54 -6.99
N PRO A 31 3.96 -2.55 -5.72
CA PRO A 31 2.59 -2.96 -5.43
C PRO A 31 1.58 -2.04 -6.13
N ASN A 32 0.58 -2.63 -6.81
CA ASN A 32 -0.34 -1.88 -7.68
C ASN A 32 -1.08 -0.73 -6.97
N VAL A 33 -1.29 -0.79 -5.65
CA VAL A 33 -1.90 0.31 -4.89
C VAL A 33 -1.15 1.64 -5.03
N PHE A 34 0.19 1.59 -5.12
CA PHE A 34 1.02 2.78 -5.34
C PHE A 34 0.70 3.44 -6.68
N LEU A 35 0.57 2.65 -7.75
CA LEU A 35 0.27 3.14 -9.10
C LEU A 35 -1.20 3.54 -9.26
N ALA A 36 -2.11 2.79 -8.64
CA ALA A 36 -3.55 3.03 -8.73
C ALA A 36 -3.98 4.38 -8.14
N PHE A 37 -3.38 4.77 -7.00
CA PHE A 37 -3.64 6.07 -6.37
C PHE A 37 -2.87 7.22 -7.04
N ALA A 38 -1.76 6.96 -7.74
CA ALA A 38 -0.83 8.00 -8.19
C ALA A 38 -1.46 8.99 -9.18
N ARG A 39 -2.55 8.63 -9.86
CA ARG A 39 -3.37 9.55 -10.67
C ARG A 39 -3.93 10.73 -9.86
N ARG A 40 -4.08 10.58 -8.54
CA ARG A 40 -4.63 11.58 -7.63
C ARG A 40 -3.60 11.88 -6.54
N PRO A 41 -2.59 12.72 -6.82
CA PRO A 41 -1.45 12.94 -5.90
C PRO A 41 -1.84 13.35 -4.47
N ALA A 42 -2.89 14.18 -4.32
CA ALA A 42 -3.37 14.57 -2.99
C ALA A 42 -3.97 13.39 -2.21
N GLU A 43 -4.79 12.57 -2.87
CA GLU A 43 -5.38 11.36 -2.29
C GLU A 43 -4.28 10.33 -1.97
N TRP A 44 -3.30 10.17 -2.86
CA TRP A 44 -2.15 9.30 -2.66
C TRP A 44 -1.37 9.67 -1.40
N ARG A 45 -1.01 10.95 -1.22
CA ARG A 45 -0.28 11.42 -0.04
C ARG A 45 -1.06 11.18 1.24
N ALA A 46 -2.34 11.52 1.25
CA ALA A 46 -3.19 11.32 2.41
C ALA A 46 -3.32 9.82 2.77
N PHE A 47 -3.54 8.97 1.75
CA PHE A 47 -3.66 7.52 1.95
C PHE A 47 -2.40 6.92 2.56
N PHE A 48 -1.23 7.21 2.00
CA PHE A 48 0.02 6.64 2.47
C PHE A 48 0.49 7.24 3.81
N ALA A 49 0.21 8.52 4.08
CA ALA A 49 0.45 9.10 5.39
C ALA A 49 -0.39 8.41 6.47
N TYR A 50 -1.68 8.17 6.20
CA TYR A 50 -2.56 7.47 7.13
C TYR A 50 -2.16 6.00 7.31
N HIS A 51 -1.79 5.32 6.23
CA HIS A 51 -1.24 3.97 6.26
C HIS A 51 -0.04 3.89 7.19
N ASP A 52 0.95 4.77 7.03
CA ASP A 52 2.19 4.72 7.81
C ASP A 52 1.93 5.00 9.29
N ALA A 53 1.06 5.97 9.59
CA ALA A 53 0.65 6.30 10.95
C ALA A 53 0.03 5.10 11.70
N LEU A 54 -0.59 4.15 10.98
CA LEU A 54 -1.20 2.96 11.58
C LEU A 54 -0.32 1.71 11.52
N MET A 55 0.31 1.45 10.37
CA MET A 55 0.99 0.19 10.07
C MET A 55 2.46 0.21 10.49
N LEU A 56 3.10 1.38 10.48
CA LEU A 56 4.53 1.53 10.74
C LEU A 56 4.84 2.14 12.10
N LYS A 57 3.83 2.58 12.86
CA LYS A 57 4.04 3.10 14.21
C LYS A 57 4.79 2.10 15.09
N GLU A 58 5.73 2.64 15.86
CA GLU A 58 6.54 1.89 16.83
C GLU A 58 5.78 1.71 18.15
N GLU A 59 4.89 2.64 18.46
CA GLU A 59 4.07 2.65 19.68
C GLU A 59 2.79 1.81 19.54
N GLY A 60 2.41 1.16 20.64
CA GLY A 60 1.16 0.39 20.76
C GLY A 60 1.39 -1.08 21.13
N SER A 61 0.30 -1.81 21.37
CA SER A 61 0.34 -3.20 21.81
C SER A 61 0.29 -4.23 20.68
N LEU A 62 0.01 -3.82 19.44
CA LEU A 62 -0.11 -4.72 18.30
C LEU A 62 1.21 -4.82 17.54
N THR A 63 1.69 -6.05 17.39
CA THR A 63 2.81 -6.42 16.53
C THR A 63 2.48 -6.17 15.05
N LYS A 64 3.50 -6.18 14.18
CA LYS A 64 3.30 -6.06 12.73
C LYS A 64 2.37 -7.16 12.18
N GLY A 65 2.61 -8.41 12.59
CA GLY A 65 1.78 -9.55 12.18
C GLY A 65 0.32 -9.43 12.63
N GLU A 66 0.06 -8.95 13.84
CA GLU A 66 -1.32 -8.73 14.32
C GLU A 66 -2.04 -7.64 13.51
N ARG A 67 -1.33 -6.57 13.12
CA ARG A 67 -1.90 -5.55 12.22
C ARG A 67 -2.27 -6.15 10.87
N GLU A 68 -1.39 -6.95 10.27
CA GLU A 68 -1.67 -7.64 9.00
C GLU A 68 -2.81 -8.67 9.10
N MET A 69 -2.95 -9.33 10.25
CA MET A 69 -4.07 -10.25 10.52
C MET A 69 -5.41 -9.52 10.54
N ILE A 70 -5.48 -8.36 11.20
CA ILE A 70 -6.69 -7.52 11.21
C ILE A 70 -7.05 -7.09 9.78
N VAL A 71 -6.07 -6.60 9.01
CA VAL A 71 -6.30 -6.17 7.62
C VAL A 71 -6.77 -7.34 6.76
N THR A 72 -6.12 -8.52 6.87
CA THR A 72 -6.48 -9.70 6.08
C THR A 72 -7.89 -10.19 6.40
N THR A 73 -8.24 -10.30 7.69
CA THR A 73 -9.57 -10.78 8.12
C THR A 73 -10.68 -9.81 7.70
N THR A 74 -10.49 -8.51 7.91
CA THR A 74 -11.49 -7.50 7.51
C THR A 74 -11.59 -7.37 5.99
N SER A 75 -10.49 -7.56 5.25
CA SER A 75 -10.50 -7.59 3.79
C SER A 75 -11.25 -8.81 3.24
N ALA A 76 -11.10 -9.98 3.88
CA ALA A 76 -11.83 -11.18 3.50
C ALA A 76 -13.34 -11.03 3.74
N ALA A 77 -13.73 -10.45 4.88
CA ALA A 77 -15.12 -10.12 5.17
C ALA A 77 -15.72 -9.15 4.12
N ASN A 78 -14.92 -8.23 3.59
CA ASN A 78 -15.33 -7.29 2.54
C ASN A 78 -15.11 -7.81 1.11
N GLN A 79 -14.71 -9.07 0.95
CA GLN A 79 -14.41 -9.67 -0.36
C GLN A 79 -13.40 -8.86 -1.21
N CYS A 80 -12.48 -8.16 -0.55
CA CYS A 80 -11.49 -7.32 -1.23
C CYS A 80 -10.29 -8.17 -1.68
N LEU A 81 -10.34 -8.65 -2.92
CA LEU A 81 -9.31 -9.53 -3.49
C LEU A 81 -7.89 -8.98 -3.35
N TYR A 82 -7.66 -7.70 -3.68
CA TYR A 82 -6.32 -7.11 -3.62
C TYR A 82 -5.77 -7.15 -2.20
N CYS A 83 -6.56 -6.68 -1.23
CA CYS A 83 -6.10 -6.58 0.15
C CYS A 83 -5.89 -7.95 0.79
N VAL A 84 -6.78 -8.93 0.52
CA VAL A 84 -6.62 -10.30 1.02
C VAL A 84 -5.32 -10.93 0.51
N VAL A 85 -5.03 -10.79 -0.78
CA VAL A 85 -3.83 -11.39 -1.38
C VAL A 85 -2.56 -10.68 -0.89
N ALA A 86 -2.54 -9.35 -0.91
CA ALA A 86 -1.37 -8.55 -0.55
C ALA A 86 -1.02 -8.67 0.94
N HIS A 87 -1.98 -8.38 1.83
CA HIS A 87 -1.75 -8.43 3.27
C HIS A 87 -1.64 -9.87 3.78
N GLY A 88 -2.31 -10.83 3.13
CA GLY A 88 -2.09 -12.24 3.41
C GLY A 88 -0.66 -12.70 3.11
N ALA A 89 0.01 -12.12 2.10
CA ALA A 89 1.42 -12.39 1.84
C ALA A 89 2.33 -11.81 2.92
N LEU A 90 2.07 -10.57 3.35
CA LEU A 90 2.81 -9.93 4.44
C LEU A 90 2.62 -10.64 5.79
N LEU A 91 1.43 -11.20 6.04
CA LEU A 91 1.14 -11.96 7.27
C LEU A 91 1.95 -13.27 7.38
N ARG A 92 2.46 -13.82 6.28
CA ARG A 92 3.16 -15.11 6.26
C ARG A 92 4.67 -15.02 6.48
N ILE A 93 5.23 -13.81 6.51
CA ILE A 93 6.67 -13.53 6.66
C ILE A 93 6.95 -12.80 7.97
#